data_AF-A0A4Y7ZP88-F1
#
_entry.id   AF-A0A4Y7ZP88-F1
#
_cell.length_a   1.000
_cell.length_b   1.000
_cell.length_c   1.000
_cell.angle_alpha   90.00
_cell.angle_beta   90.00
_cell.angle_gamma   90.00
#
_symmetry.space_group_name_H-M   'P 1'
#
loop_
_entity.id
_entity.type
_entity.pdbx_description
1 polymer ?
#
loop_
_entity_poly.entity_id
_entity_poly.type
_entity_poly.pdbx_seq_one_letter_code
_entity_poly.pdbx_strand_id
1 'polypeptide(L)'
;MHSGPSLEYRIIGALAVGTDVNALEYNEETKFMQVKTNAGKTGWVKLSELQQQPPANVLLPKIQKELAAAKNTLKRANNSHEQTVSNKDQEIIDKDKLIARLRLEKKALEESVAELEALNVEFDILKETKESRMMMEWLMYGGSILFFGILFGLILPFLPRRKKSNSGW
;
A
#
# COMPACT_ATOMS: atom_id res chain seq x y z
N MET A 1 -36.30 -1.31 58.63
CA MET A 1 -37.49 -1.84 57.93
C MET A 1 -38.56 -2.14 58.96
N HIS A 2 -39.77 -1.64 58.77
CA HIS A 2 -40.89 -1.81 59.70
C HIS A 2 -41.95 -2.74 59.10
N SER A 3 -42.74 -3.41 59.95
CA SER A 3 -43.85 -4.28 59.51
C SER A 3 -45.06 -3.52 58.97
N GLY A 4 -45.16 -2.21 59.23
CA GLY A 4 -46.24 -1.35 58.77
C GLY A 4 -45.74 0.06 58.42
N PRO A 5 -46.60 0.90 57.84
CA PRO A 5 -46.24 2.20 57.27
C PRO A 5 -46.02 3.29 58.34
N SER A 6 -45.46 3.00 59.51
CA SER A 6 -45.13 4.01 60.52
C SER A 6 -44.02 3.54 61.48
N LEU A 7 -43.47 4.47 62.27
CA LEU A 7 -42.45 4.15 63.28
C LEU A 7 -42.99 3.34 64.48
N GLU A 8 -44.32 3.32 64.68
CA GLU A 8 -44.98 2.56 65.75
C GLU A 8 -44.97 1.05 65.48
N TYR A 9 -44.71 0.63 64.25
CA TYR A 9 -44.65 -0.77 63.87
C TYR A 9 -43.29 -1.39 64.17
N ARG A 10 -43.32 -2.66 64.58
CA ARG A 10 -42.13 -3.46 64.90
C ARG A 10 -41.11 -3.43 63.77
N ILE A 11 -39.84 -3.23 64.13
CA ILE A 11 -38.71 -3.35 63.22
C ILE A 11 -38.56 -4.84 62.86
N ILE A 12 -38.68 -5.15 61.57
CA ILE A 12 -38.58 -6.51 61.02
C ILE A 12 -37.24 -6.79 60.33
N GLY A 13 -36.38 -5.76 60.20
CA GLY A 13 -35.05 -5.93 59.63
C GLY A 13 -34.30 -4.61 59.46
N ALA A 14 -32.98 -4.71 59.29
CA ALA A 14 -32.11 -3.62 58.89
C ALA A 14 -31.66 -3.83 57.44
N LEU A 15 -31.59 -2.74 56.66
CA LEU A 15 -31.00 -2.74 55.32
C LEU A 15 -29.64 -2.07 55.41
N ALA A 16 -28.64 -2.66 54.76
CA ALA A 16 -27.36 -1.98 54.57
C ALA A 16 -27.52 -0.85 53.53
N VAL A 17 -26.73 0.20 53.67
CA VAL A 17 -26.68 1.30 52.70
C VAL A 17 -26.27 0.74 51.33
N GLY A 18 -27.01 1.08 50.28
CA GLY A 18 -26.78 0.58 48.92
C GLY A 18 -27.40 -0.79 48.61
N THR A 19 -28.29 -1.29 49.46
CA THR A 19 -29.09 -2.48 49.14
C THR A 19 -30.13 -2.14 48.07
N ASP A 20 -30.11 -2.85 46.95
CA ASP A 20 -31.13 -2.72 45.91
C ASP A 20 -32.49 -3.21 46.43
N VAL A 21 -33.52 -2.38 46.24
CA VAL A 21 -34.89 -2.66 46.66
C VAL A 21 -35.88 -2.21 45.59
N ASN A 22 -36.94 -2.99 45.40
CA ASN A 22 -38.04 -2.63 44.51
C ASN A 22 -39.13 -1.91 45.31
N ALA A 23 -39.47 -0.70 44.91
CA ALA A 23 -40.60 0.04 45.45
C ALA A 23 -41.93 -0.62 45.03
N LEU A 24 -42.86 -0.79 45.97
CA LEU A 24 -44.18 -1.38 45.74
C LEU A 24 -45.29 -0.35 45.94
N GLU A 25 -45.51 0.06 47.18
CA GLU A 25 -46.63 0.91 47.58
C GLU A 25 -46.12 2.13 48.35
N TYR A 26 -46.73 3.28 48.15
CA TYR A 26 -46.41 4.52 48.84
C TYR A 26 -47.58 4.96 49.71
N ASN A 27 -47.31 5.20 50.99
CA ASN A 27 -48.27 5.79 51.91
C ASN A 27 -48.00 7.29 52.04
N GLU A 28 -48.93 8.12 51.53
CA GLU A 28 -48.76 9.57 51.51
C GLU A 28 -48.85 10.22 52.91
N GLU A 29 -49.64 9.64 53.82
CA GLU A 29 -49.88 10.18 55.16
C GLU A 29 -48.65 10.06 56.05
N THR A 30 -47.95 8.93 55.96
CA THR A 30 -46.81 8.63 56.82
C THR A 30 -45.46 8.78 56.12
N LYS A 31 -45.46 8.97 54.79
CA LYS A 31 -44.27 9.07 53.93
C LYS A 31 -43.38 7.81 53.97
N PHE A 32 -44.01 6.66 54.19
CA PHE A 32 -43.36 5.35 54.10
C PHE A 32 -43.63 4.71 52.75
N MET A 33 -42.61 4.02 52.23
CA MET A 33 -42.69 3.23 51.02
C MET A 33 -42.49 1.77 51.38
N GLN A 34 -43.41 0.91 50.93
CA GLN A 34 -43.25 -0.52 51.00
C GLN A 34 -42.24 -0.93 49.93
N VAL A 35 -41.21 -1.65 50.36
CA VAL A 35 -40.14 -2.12 49.49
C VAL A 35 -39.98 -3.63 49.59
N LYS A 36 -39.65 -4.26 48.47
CA LYS A 36 -39.29 -5.68 48.39
C LYS A 36 -37.80 -5.81 48.16
N THR A 37 -37.14 -6.55 49.04
CA THR A 37 -35.72 -6.88 48.91
C THR A 37 -35.51 -8.03 47.94
N ASN A 38 -34.30 -8.16 47.38
CA ASN A 38 -33.92 -9.30 46.53
C ASN A 38 -34.06 -10.66 47.25
N ALA A 39 -34.02 -10.67 48.58
CA ALA A 39 -34.28 -11.86 49.41
C ALA A 39 -35.79 -12.21 49.55
N GLY A 40 -36.67 -11.52 48.83
CA GLY A 40 -38.11 -11.76 48.83
C GLY A 40 -38.87 -11.18 50.02
N LYS A 41 -38.19 -10.56 50.99
CA LYS A 41 -38.80 -9.94 52.17
C LYS A 41 -39.38 -8.58 51.83
N THR A 42 -40.61 -8.32 52.26
CA THR A 42 -41.30 -7.04 52.15
C THR A 42 -41.26 -6.29 53.48
N GLY A 43 -41.16 -4.97 53.42
CA GLY A 43 -41.18 -4.12 54.61
C GLY A 43 -41.29 -2.66 54.25
N TRP A 44 -41.64 -1.84 55.23
CA TRP A 44 -41.80 -0.40 55.05
C TRP A 44 -40.51 0.33 55.43
N VAL A 45 -40.11 1.25 54.56
CA VAL A 45 -38.91 2.10 54.72
C VAL A 45 -39.32 3.54 54.44
N LYS A 46 -38.73 4.48 55.18
CA LYS A 46 -39.03 5.90 55.01
C LYS A 46 -38.52 6.38 53.65
N LEU A 47 -39.31 7.18 52.94
CA LEU A 47 -38.95 7.65 51.59
C LEU A 47 -37.62 8.42 51.57
N SER A 48 -37.28 9.13 52.65
CA SER A 48 -36.00 9.88 52.77
C SER A 48 -34.75 8.99 52.77
N GLU A 49 -34.89 7.70 53.09
CA GLU A 49 -33.80 6.72 53.10
C GLU A 49 -33.66 5.98 51.76
N LEU A 50 -34.57 6.24 50.82
CA LEU A 50 -34.57 5.66 49.47
C LEU A 50 -34.03 6.69 48.49
N GLN A 51 -33.05 6.27 47.69
CA GLN A 51 -32.49 7.08 46.61
C GLN A 51 -32.61 6.29 45.31
N GLN A 52 -33.01 6.97 44.24
CA GLN A 52 -33.11 6.37 42.90
C GLN A 52 -31.73 6.14 42.27
N GLN A 53 -30.71 6.89 42.71
CA GLN A 53 -29.35 6.78 42.22
C GLN A 53 -28.52 5.91 43.18
N PRO A 54 -27.60 5.07 42.66
CA PRO A 54 -26.72 4.27 43.50
C PRO A 54 -25.85 5.19 44.37
N PRO A 55 -25.52 4.80 45.60
CA PRO A 55 -24.69 5.60 46.48
C PRO A 55 -23.28 5.79 45.90
N ALA A 56 -22.67 6.96 46.15
CA ALA A 56 -21.35 7.33 45.63
C ALA A 56 -20.28 6.27 45.92
N ASN A 57 -20.36 5.58 47.05
CA ASN A 57 -19.43 4.51 47.45
C ASN A 57 -19.40 3.32 46.48
N VAL A 58 -20.50 3.08 45.75
CA VAL A 58 -20.62 2.03 44.73
C VAL A 58 -20.23 2.56 43.36
N LEU A 59 -20.54 3.81 43.05
CA LEU A 59 -20.24 4.44 41.75
C LEU A 59 -18.75 4.79 41.59
N LEU A 60 -18.12 5.32 42.64
CA LEU A 60 -16.72 5.75 42.61
C LEU A 60 -15.74 4.66 42.15
N PRO A 61 -15.73 3.44 42.72
CA PRO A 61 -14.81 2.40 42.27
C PRO A 61 -15.10 1.95 40.84
N LYS A 62 -16.38 1.94 40.41
CA LYS A 62 -16.76 1.62 39.03
C LYS A 62 -16.22 2.66 38.04
N ILE A 63 -16.43 3.94 38.33
CA ILE A 63 -15.95 5.04 37.48
C ILE A 63 -14.42 5.08 37.44
N GLN A 64 -13.74 4.87 38.56
CA GLN A 64 -12.27 4.77 38.58
C GLN A 64 -11.76 3.62 37.72
N LYS A 65 -12.42 2.46 37.76
CA LYS A 65 -12.07 1.30 36.92
C LYS A 65 -12.27 1.59 35.44
N GLU A 66 -13.39 2.23 35.07
CA GLU A 66 -13.67 2.64 33.69
C GLU A 66 -12.66 3.68 33.20
N LEU A 67 -12.31 4.68 34.03
CA LEU A 67 -11.32 5.69 33.70
C LEU A 67 -9.93 5.07 33.52
N ALA A 68 -9.53 4.16 34.41
CA ALA A 68 -8.27 3.43 34.28
C ALA A 68 -8.24 2.58 33.00
N ALA A 69 -9.33 1.90 32.68
CA ALA A 69 -9.45 1.12 31.44
C ALA A 69 -9.37 2.02 30.19
N ALA A 70 -10.09 3.14 30.18
CA ALA A 70 -10.07 4.11 29.09
C ALA A 70 -8.67 4.71 28.90
N LYS A 71 -8.01 5.11 30.00
CA LYS A 71 -6.64 5.64 29.97
C LYS A 71 -5.63 4.61 29.44
N ASN A 72 -5.77 3.34 29.84
CA ASN A 72 -4.92 2.28 29.32
C ASN A 72 -5.15 2.02 27.83
N THR A 73 -6.40 2.04 27.38
CA THR A 73 -6.72 1.90 25.95
C THR A 73 -6.19 3.07 25.14
N LEU A 74 -6.33 4.30 25.63
CA LEU A 74 -5.78 5.48 24.98
C LEU A 74 -4.25 5.42 24.91
N LYS A 75 -3.58 5.03 25.99
CA LYS A 75 -2.13 4.85 26.00
C LYS A 75 -1.68 3.79 24.99
N ARG A 76 -2.36 2.64 24.93
CA ARG A 76 -2.07 1.60 23.93
C ARG A 76 -2.30 2.09 22.50
N ALA A 77 -3.40 2.79 22.25
CA ALA A 77 -3.71 3.37 20.95
C ALA A 77 -2.64 4.38 20.54
N ASN A 78 -2.22 5.28 21.44
CA ASN A 78 -1.19 6.27 21.16
C ASN A 78 0.16 5.61 20.84
N ASN A 79 0.59 4.64 21.65
CA ASN A 79 1.83 3.90 21.38
C ASN A 79 1.77 3.14 20.05
N SER A 80 0.64 2.51 19.73
CA SER A 80 0.45 1.82 18.44
C SER A 80 0.47 2.79 17.27
N HIS A 81 -0.07 4.00 17.46
CA HIS A 81 -0.09 5.03 16.45
C HIS A 81 1.31 5.58 16.21
N GLU A 82 2.06 5.92 17.26
CA GLU A 82 3.47 6.33 17.18
C GLU A 82 4.32 5.27 16.47
N GLN A 83 4.16 3.98 16.82
CA GLN A 83 4.89 2.91 16.13
C GLN A 83 4.51 2.82 14.65
N THR A 84 3.22 2.96 14.32
CA THR A 84 2.75 2.90 12.94
C THR A 84 3.26 4.09 12.12
N VAL A 85 3.26 5.28 12.71
CA VAL A 85 3.79 6.49 12.08
C VAL A 85 5.28 6.33 11.84
N SER A 86 6.05 5.90 12.84
CA SER A 86 7.50 5.66 12.69
C SER A 86 7.81 4.62 11.61
N ASN A 87 7.05 3.52 11.55
CA ASN A 87 7.22 2.52 10.50
C ASN A 87 6.91 3.08 9.10
N LYS A 88 5.85 3.89 8.98
CA LYS A 88 5.48 4.54 7.71
C LYS A 88 6.51 5.57 7.27
N ASP A 89 7.06 6.36 8.19
CA ASP A 89 8.12 7.31 7.89
C ASP A 89 9.35 6.59 7.35
N GLN A 90 9.73 5.47 7.96
CA GLN A 90 10.82 4.64 7.47
C GLN A 90 10.51 4.07 6.07
N GLU A 91 9.28 3.59 5.85
CA GLU A 91 8.84 3.08 4.54
C GLU A 91 8.87 4.16 3.46
N ILE A 92 8.47 5.40 3.78
CA ILE A 92 8.56 6.55 2.87
C ILE A 92 10.02 6.83 2.51
N ILE A 93 10.91 6.89 3.51
CA ILE A 93 12.35 7.12 3.27
C ILE A 93 12.93 6.04 2.34
N ASP A 94 12.55 4.78 2.54
CA ASP A 94 13.05 3.68 1.72
C ASP A 94 12.47 3.71 0.30
N LYS A 95 11.20 4.09 0.15
CA LYS A 95 10.56 4.34 -1.15
C LYS A 95 11.20 5.51 -1.89
N ASP A 96 11.52 6.60 -1.21
CA ASP A 96 12.19 7.76 -1.80
C ASP A 96 13.58 7.39 -2.32
N LYS A 97 14.35 6.61 -1.55
CA LYS A 97 15.65 6.07 -2.01
C LYS A 97 15.49 5.16 -3.23
N LEU A 98 14.48 4.30 -3.25
CA LEU A 98 14.20 3.43 -4.39
C LEU A 98 13.83 4.24 -5.64
N ILE A 99 12.95 5.23 -5.50
CA ILE A 99 12.56 6.13 -6.60
C ILE A 99 13.79 6.90 -7.12
N ALA A 100 14.65 7.39 -6.23
CA ALA A 100 15.88 8.07 -6.63
C ALA A 100 16.80 7.15 -7.43
N ARG A 101 16.98 5.89 -6.98
CA ARG A 101 17.77 4.88 -7.71
C ARG A 101 17.16 4.58 -9.08
N LEU A 102 15.86 4.32 -9.15
CA LEU A 102 15.17 4.03 -10.41
C LEU A 102 15.25 5.19 -11.39
N ARG A 103 15.21 6.44 -10.91
CA ARG A 103 15.42 7.61 -11.77
C ARG A 103 16.83 7.67 -12.34
N LEU A 104 17.85 7.38 -11.53
CA LEU A 104 19.23 7.32 -12.01
C LEU A 104 19.42 6.21 -13.04
N GLU A 105 18.89 5.02 -12.76
CA GLU A 105 18.96 3.87 -13.66
C GLU A 105 18.22 4.13 -14.98
N LYS A 106 17.01 4.72 -14.91
CA LYS A 106 16.27 5.13 -16.11
C LYS A 106 17.08 6.11 -16.95
N LYS A 107 17.70 7.11 -16.33
CA LYS A 107 18.51 8.10 -17.04
C LYS A 107 19.73 7.44 -17.70
N ALA A 108 20.43 6.56 -17.01
CA ALA A 108 21.56 5.83 -17.57
C ALA A 108 21.15 4.93 -18.74
N LEU A 109 19.97 4.30 -18.66
CA LEU A 109 19.42 3.49 -19.74
C LEU A 109 19.04 4.34 -20.94
N GLU A 110 18.42 5.51 -20.73
CA GLU A 110 18.12 6.49 -21.79
C GLU A 110 19.39 6.97 -22.49
N GLU A 111 20.46 7.28 -21.75
CA GLU A 111 21.77 7.66 -22.29
C GLU A 111 22.38 6.53 -23.13
N SER A 112 22.32 5.28 -22.65
CA SER A 112 22.82 4.11 -23.38
C SER A 112 22.03 3.83 -24.67
N VAL A 113 20.70 4.00 -24.64
CA VAL A 113 19.87 3.85 -25.84
C VAL A 113 20.23 4.92 -26.87
N ALA A 114 20.39 6.18 -26.46
CA ALA A 114 20.79 7.26 -27.36
C ALA A 114 22.19 7.02 -27.97
N GLU A 115 23.14 6.49 -27.19
CA GLU A 115 24.46 6.12 -27.68
C GLU A 115 24.40 4.99 -28.72
N LEU A 116 23.62 3.94 -28.47
CA LEU A 116 23.42 2.84 -29.39
C LEU A 116 22.74 3.29 -30.69
N GLU A 117 21.75 4.18 -30.60
CA GLU A 117 21.10 4.77 -31.77
C GLU A 117 22.09 5.59 -32.60
N ALA A 118 22.92 6.42 -31.97
CA ALA A 118 23.96 7.18 -32.65
C ALA A 118 24.99 6.28 -33.35
N LEU A 119 25.40 5.20 -32.66
CA LEU A 119 26.34 4.23 -33.21
C LEU A 119 25.74 3.47 -34.41
N ASN A 120 24.46 3.08 -34.34
CA ASN A 120 23.77 2.45 -35.47
C ASN A 120 23.70 3.38 -36.68
N VAL A 121 23.36 4.66 -36.49
CA VAL A 121 23.36 5.65 -37.57
C VAL A 121 24.75 5.79 -38.19
N GLU A 122 25.80 5.82 -37.38
CA GLU A 122 27.19 5.86 -37.87
C GLU A 122 27.53 4.60 -38.68
N PHE A 123 27.15 3.42 -38.19
CA PHE A 123 27.34 2.15 -38.90
C PHE A 123 26.59 2.11 -40.23
N ASP A 124 25.36 2.62 -40.29
CA ASP A 124 24.57 2.69 -41.52
C ASP A 124 25.24 3.60 -42.56
N ILE A 125 25.74 4.77 -42.16
CA ILE A 125 26.50 5.69 -43.03
C ILE A 125 27.79 5.02 -43.55
N LEU A 126 28.51 4.33 -42.68
CA LEU A 126 29.73 3.59 -43.05
C LEU A 126 29.44 2.45 -44.03
N LYS A 127 28.30 1.78 -43.87
CA LYS A 127 27.87 0.71 -44.76
C LYS A 127 27.47 1.25 -46.13
N GLU A 128 26.65 2.31 -46.17
CA GLU A 128 26.23 2.96 -47.42
C GLU A 128 27.42 3.48 -48.23
N THR A 129 28.42 4.08 -47.56
CA THR A 129 29.65 4.54 -48.21
C THR A 129 30.58 3.40 -48.65
N LYS A 130 30.55 2.23 -48.02
CA LYS A 130 31.30 1.05 -48.47
C LYS A 130 30.62 0.33 -49.63
N GLU A 131 29.30 0.14 -49.57
CA GLU A 131 28.53 -0.48 -50.65
C GLU A 131 28.59 0.35 -51.93
N SER A 132 28.47 1.68 -51.83
CA SER A 132 28.60 2.58 -52.98
C SER A 132 29.98 2.51 -53.64
N ARG A 133 31.06 2.35 -52.85
CA ARG A 133 32.43 2.19 -53.38
C ARG A 133 32.64 0.82 -54.02
N MET A 134 32.16 -0.24 -53.38
CA MET A 134 32.28 -1.60 -53.90
C MET A 134 31.49 -1.78 -55.21
N MET A 135 30.30 -1.18 -55.32
CA MET A 135 29.51 -1.20 -56.56
C MET A 135 30.21 -0.45 -57.70
N MET A 136 30.88 0.68 -57.39
CA MET A 136 31.66 1.44 -58.38
C MET A 136 32.83 0.63 -58.95
N GLU A 137 33.52 -0.16 -58.12
CA GLU A 137 34.63 -1.01 -58.57
C GLU A 137 34.14 -2.12 -59.52
N TRP A 138 33.08 -2.85 -59.15
CA TRP A 138 32.52 -3.89 -60.02
C TRP A 138 31.95 -3.34 -61.33
N LEU A 139 31.32 -2.16 -61.31
CA LEU A 139 30.84 -1.49 -62.52
C LEU A 139 32.01 -1.07 -63.43
N MET A 140 33.12 -0.63 -62.86
CA MET A 140 34.31 -0.24 -63.64
C MET A 140 35.01 -1.45 -64.27
N TYR A 141 35.14 -2.55 -63.53
CA TYR A 141 35.68 -3.80 -64.07
C TYR A 141 34.76 -4.38 -65.16
N GLY A 142 33.44 -4.42 -64.94
CA GLY A 142 32.46 -4.86 -65.94
C GLY A 142 32.45 -3.99 -67.20
N GLY A 143 32.51 -2.67 -67.06
CA GLY A 143 32.59 -1.72 -68.17
C GLY A 143 33.88 -1.87 -68.98
N SER A 144 35.02 -2.09 -68.31
CA SER A 144 36.31 -2.31 -68.98
C SER A 144 36.31 -3.58 -69.83
N ILE A 145 35.75 -4.69 -69.33
CA ILE A 145 35.65 -5.96 -70.05
C ILE A 145 34.75 -5.84 -71.28
N LEU A 146 33.61 -5.15 -71.17
CA LEU A 146 32.75 -4.86 -72.32
C LEU A 146 33.47 -4.02 -73.37
N PHE A 147 34.20 -2.99 -72.96
CA PHE A 147 34.98 -2.15 -73.86
C PHE A 147 36.05 -2.95 -74.61
N PHE A 148 36.83 -3.78 -73.91
CA PHE A 148 37.81 -4.65 -74.55
C PHE A 148 37.17 -5.71 -75.45
N GLY A 149 36.04 -6.30 -75.03
CA GLY A 149 35.30 -7.27 -75.85
C GLY A 149 34.84 -6.69 -77.19
N ILE A 150 34.31 -5.46 -77.19
CA ILE A 150 33.93 -4.74 -78.41
C ILE A 150 35.16 -4.41 -79.26
N LEU A 151 36.22 -3.92 -78.62
CA LEU A 151 37.47 -3.55 -79.31
C LEU A 151 38.11 -4.76 -80.02
N PHE A 152 38.24 -5.89 -79.32
CA PHE A 152 38.77 -7.11 -79.91
C PHE A 152 37.82 -7.72 -80.94
N GLY A 153 36.50 -7.68 -80.72
CA GLY A 153 35.51 -8.14 -81.69
C GLY A 153 35.57 -7.38 -83.02
N LEU A 154 35.90 -6.09 -82.99
CA LEU A 154 36.10 -5.28 -84.18
C LEU A 154 37.46 -5.52 -84.87
N ILE A 155 38.52 -5.77 -84.09
CA ILE A 155 39.90 -5.91 -84.59
C ILE A 155 40.20 -7.32 -85.13
N LEU A 156 39.68 -8.37 -84.49
CA LEU A 156 39.89 -9.77 -84.88
C LEU A 156 39.55 -10.09 -86.35
N PRO A 157 38.46 -9.59 -86.97
CA PRO A 157 38.19 -9.85 -88.39
C PRO A 157 39.22 -9.22 -89.34
N PHE A 158 40.04 -8.29 -88.87
CA PHE A 158 41.06 -7.61 -89.67
C PHE A 158 42.45 -8.27 -89.58
N LEU A 159 42.61 -9.33 -88.76
CA LEU A 159 43.88 -10.04 -88.63
C LEU A 159 44.03 -11.14 -89.71
N PRO A 160 45.10 -11.14 -90.53
CA PRO A 160 45.30 -12.14 -91.57
C PRO A 160 45.55 -13.52 -90.96
N ARG A 161 44.60 -14.45 -91.15
CA ARG A 161 44.73 -15.87 -90.77
C ARG A 161 45.94 -16.50 -91.47
N ARG A 162 47.01 -16.79 -90.73
CA ARG A 162 48.09 -17.67 -91.22
C ARG A 162 47.54 -19.09 -91.41
N LYS A 163 47.45 -19.53 -92.67
CA LYS A 163 47.24 -20.95 -93.01
C LYS A 163 48.43 -21.76 -92.46
N LYS A 164 48.15 -22.80 -91.66
CA LYS A 164 49.15 -23.81 -91.33
C LYS A 164 49.47 -24.61 -92.59
N SER A 165 50.73 -24.53 -93.03
CA SER A 165 51.31 -25.47 -93.99
C SER A 165 51.40 -26.84 -93.32
N ASN A 166 50.82 -27.84 -93.98
CA ASN A 166 50.97 -29.24 -93.64
C ASN A 166 52.27 -29.72 -94.29
N SER A 167 53.22 -30.16 -93.49
CA SER A 167 54.42 -30.91 -93.91
C SER A 167 54.69 -31.93 -92.81
N GLY A 168 54.69 -33.23 -93.05
CA GLY A 168 54.49 -34.03 -94.26
C GLY A 168 54.78 -35.49 -93.88
N TRP A 169 54.37 -36.42 -94.74
CA TRP A 169 55.18 -37.55 -95.22
C TRP A 169 55.14 -37.45 -96.74
#